data_AF-A0A090LK47-F1
#
_entry.id   AF-A0A090LK47-F1
#
_cell.length_a   1.000
_cell.length_b   1.000
_cell.length_c   1.000
_cell.angle_alpha   90.00
_cell.angle_beta   90.00
_cell.angle_gamma   90.00
#
_symmetry.space_group_name_H-M   'P 1'
#
loop_
_entity.id
_entity.type
_entity.pdbx_description
1 polymer ?
#
loop_
_entity_poly.entity_id
_entity_poly.type
_entity_poly.pdbx_seq_one_letter_code
_entity_poly.pdbx_strand_id
1 'polypeptide(L)'
;MKEILEEVNCYFPDPNYDYSSKEFLQNGHSKKISDYKSMNIKETISNPNQKLCAPFLPCTSDRCECQGFSYNGLETFDLPDQLILEECYGYTLCYKCQHPLEYHVAQLNEMTDQQLEIMCRIVMDCRDVHDIVLNDEDIYCKGLAVIIRDGMIECLRKQDFNLNENLKPGFDFIVTDTVNLVDLVSMVKYNMNEQNHHKKIVMKLLDALNDYELPCPDDYINCDEDPQQFIEYVDFYKQWLFNVIIPQKCNYIKLLMNVQFFGATFLIKMRKSLLNDNILELDCDCLELLNKVYDVVDKVIILDWLSMKKIYEN
;
A
#
# COMPACT_ATOMS: atom_id res chain seq x y z
N MET A 1 -8.55 -29.72 -4.48
CA MET A 1 -7.30 -29.13 -3.95
C MET A 1 -6.59 -28.34 -5.03
N LYS A 2 -6.06 -28.96 -6.10
CA LYS A 2 -5.45 -28.22 -7.23
C LYS A 2 -6.43 -27.26 -7.93
N GLU A 3 -7.67 -27.70 -8.16
CA GLU A 3 -8.75 -26.85 -8.71
C GLU A 3 -9.25 -25.77 -7.73
N ILE A 4 -9.08 -25.94 -6.42
CA ILE A 4 -9.43 -24.92 -5.41
C ILE A 4 -8.33 -23.87 -5.39
N LEU A 5 -7.06 -24.28 -5.42
CA LEU A 5 -5.93 -23.38 -5.62
C LEU A 5 -6.00 -22.66 -6.97
N GLU A 6 -6.48 -23.29 -8.05
CA GLU A 6 -6.64 -22.67 -9.37
C GLU A 6 -7.80 -21.67 -9.44
N GLU A 7 -8.93 -21.92 -8.77
CA GLU A 7 -10.03 -20.94 -8.65
C GLU A 7 -9.74 -19.83 -7.64
N VAL A 8 -9.10 -20.15 -6.52
CA VAL A 8 -8.57 -19.12 -5.61
C VAL A 8 -7.52 -18.31 -6.37
N ASN A 9 -6.69 -18.92 -7.23
CA ASN A 9 -5.75 -18.27 -8.16
C ASN A 9 -6.39 -17.25 -9.12
N CYS A 10 -7.72 -17.28 -9.30
CA CYS A 10 -8.47 -16.30 -10.08
C CYS A 10 -8.79 -15.02 -9.29
N TYR A 11 -8.66 -15.03 -7.96
CA TYR A 11 -8.78 -13.85 -7.07
C TYR A 11 -7.47 -13.08 -6.94
N PHE A 12 -6.38 -13.59 -7.52
CA PHE A 12 -5.09 -12.93 -7.48
C PHE A 12 -5.04 -11.97 -8.67
N PRO A 13 -4.82 -10.66 -8.46
CA PRO A 13 -4.09 -9.91 -9.45
C PRO A 13 -2.79 -10.68 -9.68
N ASP A 14 -2.47 -11.00 -10.93
CA ASP A 14 -1.12 -11.42 -11.29
C ASP A 14 -0.11 -10.51 -10.54
N PRO A 15 0.94 -11.02 -9.90
CA PRO A 15 2.00 -10.16 -9.36
C PRO A 15 2.66 -9.30 -10.45
N ASN A 16 2.42 -9.61 -11.73
CA ASN A 16 2.72 -8.80 -12.91
C ASN A 16 1.47 -8.20 -13.58
N TYR A 17 0.33 -8.14 -12.88
CA TYR A 17 -0.90 -7.57 -13.40
C TYR A 17 -0.68 -6.06 -13.54
N ASP A 18 -0.30 -5.69 -14.75
CA ASP A 18 -0.40 -4.33 -15.26
C ASP A 18 -1.90 -4.01 -15.29
N TYR A 19 -2.44 -3.56 -14.16
CA TYR A 19 -3.81 -3.07 -14.09
C TYR A 19 -3.90 -1.96 -15.13
N SER A 20 -4.66 -2.24 -16.18
CA SER A 20 -4.88 -1.34 -17.31
C SER A 20 -5.06 0.06 -16.79
N SER A 21 -4.11 0.92 -17.17
CA SER A 21 -4.10 2.36 -16.93
C SER A 21 -5.52 2.89 -16.78
N LYS A 22 -5.83 3.56 -15.67
CA LYS A 22 -6.89 4.58 -15.73
C LYS A 22 -6.53 5.43 -16.95
N GLU A 23 -7.32 5.33 -18.02
CA GLU A 23 -7.06 5.96 -19.31
C GLU A 23 -6.96 7.48 -19.14
N PHE A 24 -5.80 8.01 -18.80
CA PHE A 24 -5.55 9.45 -18.81
C PHE A 24 -4.07 9.75 -19.04
N LEU A 25 -3.57 9.40 -20.22
CA LEU A 25 -2.36 10.02 -20.81
C LEU A 25 -2.47 10.24 -22.33
N GLN A 26 -3.68 10.20 -22.90
CA GLN A 26 -3.92 10.56 -24.30
C GLN A 26 -5.17 11.42 -24.42
N ASN A 27 -5.05 12.73 -24.23
CA ASN A 27 -5.88 13.75 -24.90
C ASN A 27 -5.37 15.16 -24.60
N GLY A 28 -4.07 15.41 -24.84
CA GLY A 28 -3.59 16.75 -25.13
C GLY A 28 -4.01 17.12 -26.56
N HIS A 29 -5.28 17.46 -26.75
CA HIS A 29 -5.82 17.87 -28.04
C HIS A 29 -4.91 18.89 -28.72
N SER A 30 -4.48 18.56 -29.94
CA SER A 30 -3.87 19.50 -30.89
C SER A 30 -4.83 20.68 -31.14
N LYS A 31 -4.71 21.74 -30.34
CA LYS A 31 -5.32 23.03 -30.68
C LYS A 31 -4.36 23.81 -31.57
N LYS A 32 -4.92 24.26 -32.69
CA LYS A 32 -4.23 24.92 -33.80
C LYS A 32 -3.36 26.08 -33.30
N ILE A 33 -2.12 26.08 -33.79
CA ILE A 33 -1.14 27.14 -33.70
C ILE A 33 -1.70 28.37 -34.41
N SER A 34 -2.40 29.23 -33.69
CA SER A 34 -2.63 30.62 -34.08
C SER A 34 -2.97 31.39 -32.82
N ASP A 35 -1.97 32.06 -32.23
CA ASP A 35 -2.07 33.37 -31.55
C ASP A 35 -0.92 33.68 -30.57
N TYR A 36 0.27 33.09 -30.74
CA TYR A 36 1.49 33.63 -30.14
C TYR A 36 2.49 34.03 -31.23
N LYS A 37 2.32 35.26 -31.73
CA LYS A 37 3.38 35.95 -32.48
C LYS A 37 4.45 36.42 -31.49
N SER A 38 5.69 36.15 -31.87
CA SER A 38 6.95 36.70 -31.37
C SER A 38 7.35 36.36 -29.93
N MET A 39 7.98 35.19 -29.78
CA MET A 39 9.33 35.11 -29.21
C MET A 39 9.91 33.74 -29.55
N ASN A 40 11.08 33.73 -30.20
CA ASN A 40 11.76 32.53 -30.68
C ASN A 40 12.47 31.86 -29.49
N ILE A 41 11.70 31.31 -28.57
CA ILE A 41 12.17 30.77 -27.29
C ILE A 41 11.86 29.28 -27.28
N LYS A 42 12.91 28.44 -27.32
CA LYS A 42 12.78 26.99 -27.21
C LYS A 42 12.28 26.65 -25.81
N GLU A 43 11.08 26.09 -25.69
CA GLU A 43 10.63 25.45 -24.45
C GLU A 43 11.60 24.33 -24.10
N THR A 44 12.25 24.42 -22.94
CA THR A 44 13.23 23.44 -22.42
C THR A 44 12.56 22.31 -21.64
N ILE A 45 11.28 22.47 -21.26
CA ILE A 45 10.44 21.42 -20.69
C ILE A 45 9.89 20.59 -21.84
N SER A 46 10.47 19.42 -22.05
CA SER A 46 10.12 18.52 -23.15
C SER A 46 8.86 17.70 -22.87
N ASN A 47 8.51 17.48 -21.59
CA ASN A 47 7.38 16.64 -21.19
C ASN A 47 6.51 17.35 -20.13
N PRO A 48 5.19 17.53 -20.38
CA PRO A 48 4.28 18.19 -19.42
C PRO A 48 4.21 17.48 -18.06
N ASN A 49 4.50 16.18 -17.99
CA ASN A 49 4.51 15.41 -16.75
C ASN A 49 5.64 15.82 -15.80
N GLN A 50 6.72 16.43 -16.30
CA GLN A 50 7.78 16.98 -15.45
C GLN A 50 7.25 18.06 -14.50
N LYS A 51 6.18 18.77 -14.89
CA LYS A 51 5.55 19.81 -14.08
C LYS A 51 4.90 19.22 -12.81
N LEU A 52 4.34 18.01 -12.90
CA LEU A 52 3.73 17.30 -11.78
C LEU A 52 4.76 16.88 -10.72
N CYS A 53 5.97 16.55 -11.16
CA CYS A 53 7.07 16.16 -10.29
C CYS A 53 7.75 17.35 -9.59
N ALA A 54 7.73 18.54 -10.20
CA ALA A 54 8.48 19.70 -9.73
C ALA A 54 8.23 20.09 -8.25
N PRO A 55 7.00 20.00 -7.68
CA PRO A 55 6.74 20.28 -6.27
C PRO A 55 7.47 19.37 -5.28
N PHE A 56 7.97 18.22 -5.75
CA PHE A 56 8.66 17.21 -4.95
C PHE A 56 10.18 17.24 -5.17
N LEU A 57 10.68 18.07 -6.08
CA LEU A 57 12.08 18.10 -6.48
C LEU A 57 12.84 19.33 -5.96
N PRO A 58 14.06 19.12 -5.44
CA PRO A 58 14.89 20.22 -5.00
C PRO A 58 15.35 21.09 -6.17
N CYS A 59 15.58 22.36 -5.90
CA CYS A 59 16.18 23.27 -6.86
C CYS A 59 17.66 22.95 -7.04
N THR A 60 18.11 22.84 -8.28
CA THR A 60 19.51 22.55 -8.62
C THR A 60 20.40 23.81 -8.73
N SER A 61 19.85 25.00 -8.48
CA SER A 61 20.63 26.25 -8.46
C SER A 61 21.64 26.25 -7.31
N ASP A 62 22.84 26.77 -7.57
CA ASP A 62 23.92 26.83 -6.58
C ASP A 62 23.46 27.53 -5.30
N ARG A 63 23.73 26.91 -4.14
CA ARG A 63 23.36 27.37 -2.80
C ARG A 63 21.86 27.58 -2.55
N CYS A 64 20.98 26.99 -3.36
CA CYS A 64 19.54 27.04 -3.11
C CYS A 64 19.10 25.86 -2.22
N GLU A 65 18.38 26.14 -1.14
CA GLU A 65 17.86 25.12 -0.20
C GLU A 65 16.42 24.68 -0.53
N CYS A 66 15.85 25.17 -1.63
CA CYS A 66 14.47 24.91 -1.99
C CYS A 66 14.23 23.43 -2.32
N GLN A 67 13.28 22.79 -1.62
CA GLN A 67 13.00 21.35 -1.72
C GLN A 67 11.83 20.98 -2.65
N GLY A 68 11.28 21.95 -3.36
CA GLY A 68 10.08 21.75 -4.18
C GLY A 68 9.61 23.04 -4.83
N PHE A 69 9.23 22.96 -6.11
CA PHE A 69 8.65 24.07 -6.84
C PHE A 69 7.29 24.46 -6.26
N SER A 70 7.06 25.75 -5.98
CA SER A 70 5.76 26.25 -5.53
C SER A 70 5.10 27.07 -6.65
N TYR A 71 3.99 26.55 -7.14
CA TYR A 71 3.14 27.21 -8.12
C TYR A 71 2.21 28.20 -7.41
N ASN A 72 2.30 29.48 -7.76
CA ASN A 72 1.43 30.54 -7.24
C ASN A 72 1.34 30.63 -5.69
N GLY A 73 2.40 30.19 -4.98
CA GLY A 73 2.46 30.22 -3.51
C GLY A 73 1.70 29.08 -2.82
N LEU A 74 1.13 28.13 -3.57
CA LEU A 74 0.45 26.96 -3.02
C LEU A 74 1.45 25.92 -2.49
N GLU A 75 1.02 25.15 -1.48
CA GLU A 75 1.81 24.03 -0.96
C GLU A 75 1.80 22.85 -1.93
N THR A 76 2.73 21.91 -1.73
CA THR A 76 3.02 20.79 -2.63
C THR A 76 1.79 19.94 -2.97
N PHE A 77 0.89 19.75 -2.00
CA PHE A 77 -0.31 18.92 -2.15
C PHE A 77 -1.59 19.72 -2.46
N ASP A 78 -1.56 21.05 -2.33
CA ASP A 78 -2.74 21.92 -2.51
C ASP A 78 -3.05 22.27 -3.97
N LEU A 79 -2.30 21.70 -4.92
CA LEU A 79 -2.36 22.06 -6.34
C LEU A 79 -3.11 21.00 -7.16
N PRO A 80 -4.28 21.34 -7.73
CA PRO A 80 -4.97 20.48 -8.69
C PRO A 80 -4.09 20.17 -9.91
N ASP A 81 -3.99 18.91 -10.31
CA ASP A 81 -3.12 18.46 -11.41
C ASP A 81 -3.44 19.16 -12.74
N GLN A 82 -4.72 19.41 -12.99
CA GLN A 82 -5.18 20.13 -14.19
C GLN A 82 -4.61 21.56 -14.26
N LEU A 83 -4.53 22.26 -13.12
CA LEU A 83 -3.96 23.62 -13.08
C LEU A 83 -2.43 23.59 -13.31
N ILE A 84 -1.73 22.58 -12.79
CA ILE A 84 -0.28 22.40 -13.02
C ILE A 84 0.01 22.18 -14.51
N LEU A 85 -0.80 21.35 -15.17
CA LEU A 85 -0.60 20.98 -16.57
C LEU A 85 -0.92 22.13 -17.53
N GLU A 86 -2.00 22.88 -17.26
CA GLU A 86 -2.53 23.93 -18.15
C GLU A 86 -1.84 25.29 -18.00
N GLU A 87 -1.39 25.70 -16.81
CA GLU A 87 -1.02 27.11 -16.55
C GLU A 87 0.49 27.38 -16.48
N CYS A 88 1.35 26.36 -16.43
CA CYS A 88 2.75 26.55 -16.04
C CYS A 88 3.72 26.40 -17.21
N TYR A 89 4.37 27.48 -17.63
CA TYR A 89 5.42 27.48 -18.66
C TYR A 89 6.82 27.36 -18.02
N GLY A 90 7.83 26.91 -18.77
CA GLY A 90 9.19 26.69 -18.22
C GLY A 90 9.88 27.91 -17.60
N TYR A 91 9.33 29.11 -17.83
CA TYR A 91 9.79 30.38 -17.25
C TYR A 91 9.02 30.80 -16.00
N THR A 92 8.05 30.02 -15.53
CA THR A 92 7.39 30.27 -14.25
C THR A 92 8.43 30.21 -13.13
N LEU A 93 8.45 31.25 -12.31
CA LEU A 93 9.37 31.33 -11.18
C LEU A 93 8.76 30.65 -9.96
N CYS A 94 9.58 29.87 -9.25
CA CYS A 94 9.18 29.27 -7.99
C CYS A 94 8.88 30.35 -6.97
N TYR A 95 7.71 30.32 -6.33
CA TYR A 95 7.35 31.33 -5.33
C TYR A 95 8.29 31.33 -4.12
N LYS A 96 8.86 30.16 -3.79
CA LYS A 96 9.77 29.96 -2.64
C LYS A 96 11.19 30.47 -2.90
N CYS A 97 11.77 30.22 -4.08
CA CYS A 97 13.19 30.50 -4.34
C CYS A 97 13.45 31.46 -5.50
N GLN A 98 12.41 31.88 -6.22
CA GLN A 98 12.46 32.77 -7.39
C GLN A 98 13.31 32.23 -8.55
N HIS A 99 13.68 30.94 -8.55
CA HIS A 99 14.34 30.28 -9.67
C HIS A 99 13.31 29.71 -10.67
N PRO A 100 13.62 29.69 -11.97
CA PRO A 100 12.77 29.08 -12.99
C PRO A 100 12.46 27.60 -12.73
N LEU A 101 11.31 27.14 -13.21
CA LEU A 101 10.88 25.74 -13.16
C LEU A 101 11.94 24.78 -13.70
N GLU A 102 12.69 25.18 -14.74
CA GLU A 102 13.78 24.39 -15.30
C GLU A 102 14.81 23.93 -14.25
N TYR A 103 15.12 24.75 -13.24
CA TYR A 103 16.07 24.36 -12.17
C TYR A 103 15.54 23.26 -11.25
N HIS A 104 14.24 23.01 -11.23
CA HIS A 104 13.61 21.95 -10.45
C HIS A 104 13.41 20.66 -11.26
N VAL A 105 13.34 20.75 -12.59
CA VAL A 105 13.04 19.61 -13.46
C VAL A 105 14.19 19.22 -14.39
N ALA A 106 15.29 19.98 -14.42
CA ALA A 106 16.44 19.72 -15.32
C ALA A 106 16.96 18.29 -15.21
N GLN A 107 17.02 17.75 -14.00
CA GLN A 107 17.43 16.38 -13.71
C GLN A 107 16.53 15.31 -14.33
N LEU A 108 15.29 15.65 -14.71
CA LEU A 108 14.36 14.74 -15.38
C LEU A 108 14.61 14.66 -16.89
N ASN A 109 15.40 15.56 -17.48
CA ASN A 109 15.68 15.55 -18.91
C ASN A 109 16.59 14.39 -19.33
N GLU A 110 17.31 13.79 -18.39
CA GLU A 110 18.20 12.63 -18.60
C GLU A 110 17.52 11.29 -18.30
N MET A 111 16.29 11.31 -17.77
CA MET A 111 15.51 10.11 -17.48
C MET A 111 14.88 9.52 -18.74
N THR A 112 14.69 8.20 -18.74
CA THR A 112 13.86 7.54 -19.75
C THR A 112 12.38 7.81 -19.49
N ASP A 113 11.54 7.68 -20.52
CA ASP A 113 10.07 7.82 -20.38
C ASP A 113 9.51 6.88 -19.31
N GLN A 114 10.04 5.66 -19.20
CA GLN A 114 9.65 4.68 -18.19
C GLN A 114 9.98 5.14 -16.76
N GLN A 115 11.17 5.73 -16.55
CA GLN A 115 11.56 6.27 -15.25
C GLN A 115 10.69 7.46 -14.86
N LEU A 116 10.39 8.35 -15.81
CA LEU A 116 9.50 9.47 -15.58
C LEU A 116 8.07 9.02 -15.27
N GLU A 117 7.57 7.97 -15.94
CA GLU A 117 6.26 7.37 -15.65
C GLU A 117 6.19 6.80 -14.23
N ILE A 118 7.21 6.02 -13.81
CA ILE A 118 7.33 5.52 -12.44
C ILE A 118 7.28 6.68 -11.44
N MET A 119 8.05 7.74 -11.71
CA MET A 119 8.09 8.92 -10.86
C MET A 119 6.71 9.59 -10.74
N CYS A 120 5.97 9.75 -11.84
CA CYS A 120 4.62 10.30 -11.81
C CYS A 120 3.64 9.41 -11.04
N ARG A 121 3.75 8.08 -11.15
CA ARG A 121 2.93 7.15 -10.35
C ARG A 121 3.18 7.33 -8.85
N ILE A 122 4.44 7.47 -8.45
CA ILE A 122 4.81 7.76 -7.05
C ILE A 122 4.23 9.10 -6.58
N VAL A 123 4.24 10.14 -7.42
CA VAL A 123 3.63 11.44 -7.10
C VAL A 123 2.13 11.30 -6.84
N MET A 124 1.42 10.55 -7.68
CA MET A 124 -0.02 10.31 -7.51
C MET A 124 -0.31 9.54 -6.23
N ASP A 125 0.39 8.42 -6.00
CA ASP A 125 0.23 7.64 -4.78
C ASP A 125 0.61 8.45 -3.53
N CYS A 126 1.62 9.33 -3.62
CA CYS A 126 1.99 10.21 -2.51
C CYS A 126 0.87 11.21 -2.17
N ARG A 127 0.11 11.69 -3.16
CA ARG A 127 -1.07 12.54 -2.96
C ARG A 127 -2.22 11.73 -2.35
N ASP A 128 -2.49 10.53 -2.85
CA ASP A 128 -3.52 9.65 -2.30
C ASP A 128 -3.23 9.29 -0.83
N VAL A 129 -1.96 9.02 -0.49
CA VAL A 129 -1.53 8.81 0.90
C VAL A 129 -1.62 10.10 1.73
N HIS A 130 -1.33 11.27 1.15
CA HIS A 130 -1.51 12.55 1.85
C HIS A 130 -2.97 12.80 2.24
N ASP A 131 -3.92 12.41 1.40
CA ASP A 131 -5.35 12.51 1.72
C ASP A 131 -5.74 11.64 2.93
N ILE A 132 -5.10 10.48 3.11
CA ILE A 132 -5.26 9.66 4.33
C ILE A 132 -4.76 10.42 5.56
N VAL A 133 -3.58 11.07 5.47
CA VAL A 133 -3.01 11.85 6.58
C VAL A 133 -3.97 12.94 7.06
N LEU A 134 -4.67 13.60 6.13
CA LEU A 134 -5.59 14.68 6.46
C LEU A 134 -6.94 14.18 6.98
N ASN A 135 -7.49 13.14 6.34
CA ASN A 135 -8.91 12.84 6.44
C ASN A 135 -9.25 11.55 7.18
N ASP A 136 -8.30 10.64 7.42
CA ASP A 136 -8.60 9.36 8.10
C ASP A 136 -8.99 9.60 9.57
N GLU A 137 -9.71 8.69 10.22
CA GLU A 137 -10.07 8.84 11.64
C GLU A 137 -9.14 8.01 12.53
N ASP A 138 -8.57 6.94 12.00
CA ASP A 138 -7.65 6.06 12.72
C ASP A 138 -6.27 6.71 12.86
N ILE A 139 -5.86 6.96 14.10
CA ILE A 139 -4.57 7.55 14.44
C ILE A 139 -3.39 6.67 14.01
N TYR A 140 -3.55 5.35 13.98
CA TYR A 140 -2.52 4.41 13.56
C TYR A 140 -2.36 4.43 12.05
N CYS A 141 -3.46 4.43 11.30
CA CYS A 141 -3.48 4.64 9.86
C CYS A 141 -2.84 5.97 9.48
N LYS A 142 -3.21 7.07 10.14
CA LYS A 142 -2.59 8.39 9.94
C LYS A 142 -1.09 8.38 10.19
N GLY A 143 -0.67 7.81 11.31
CA GLY A 143 0.75 7.72 11.68
C GLY A 143 1.57 6.99 10.63
N LEU A 144 1.07 5.86 10.11
CA LEU A 144 1.70 5.12 9.03
C LEU A 144 1.69 5.87 7.71
N ALA A 145 0.56 6.51 7.36
CA ALA A 145 0.44 7.30 6.14
C ALA A 145 1.45 8.46 6.11
N VAL A 146 1.74 9.10 7.26
CA VAL A 146 2.80 10.12 7.36
C VAL A 146 4.16 9.52 7.01
N ILE A 147 4.52 8.37 7.60
CA ILE A 147 5.81 7.71 7.36
C ILE A 147 5.93 7.31 5.87
N ILE A 148 4.87 6.76 5.29
CA ILE A 148 4.84 6.35 3.89
C ILE A 148 4.98 7.56 2.96
N ARG A 149 4.18 8.60 3.18
CA ARG A 149 4.23 9.85 2.40
C ARG A 149 5.63 10.45 2.43
N ASP A 150 6.23 10.58 3.61
CA ASP A 150 7.54 11.19 3.76
C ASP A 150 8.64 10.32 3.11
N GLY A 151 8.50 9.00 3.18
CA GLY A 151 9.35 8.06 2.43
C GLY A 151 9.22 8.22 0.91
N MET A 152 7.99 8.43 0.40
CA MET A 152 7.75 8.70 -1.02
C MET A 152 8.37 10.00 -1.50
N ILE A 153 8.20 11.08 -0.73
CA ILE A 153 8.83 12.37 -1.01
C ILE A 153 10.35 12.21 -1.09
N GLU A 154 10.94 11.47 -0.15
CA GLU A 154 12.38 11.24 -0.12
C GLU A 154 12.88 10.41 -1.32
N CYS A 155 12.12 9.40 -1.73
CA CYS A 155 12.41 8.62 -2.95
C CYS A 155 12.38 9.51 -4.21
N LEU A 156 11.39 10.40 -4.32
CA LEU A 156 11.29 11.36 -5.42
C LEU A 156 12.48 12.33 -5.45
N ARG A 157 12.91 12.84 -4.28
CA ARG A 157 14.05 13.76 -4.16
C ARG A 157 15.37 13.11 -4.53
N LYS A 158 15.60 11.88 -4.07
CA LYS A 158 16.82 11.10 -4.34
C LYS A 158 16.82 10.42 -5.70
N GLN A 159 15.66 10.37 -6.36
CA GLN A 159 15.44 9.60 -7.59
C GLN A 159 15.79 8.11 -7.42
N ASP A 160 15.55 7.59 -6.21
CA ASP A 160 15.70 6.17 -5.89
C ASP A 160 14.31 5.54 -5.76
N PHE A 161 13.91 4.84 -6.82
CA PHE A 161 12.56 4.30 -6.98
C PHE A 161 12.37 2.94 -6.28
N ASN A 162 13.34 2.47 -5.49
CA ASN A 162 13.23 1.25 -4.67
C ASN A 162 12.42 1.51 -3.39
N LEU A 163 11.19 2.00 -3.52
CA LEU A 163 10.33 2.37 -2.40
C LEU A 163 10.13 1.23 -1.38
N ASN A 164 10.01 -0.02 -1.82
CA ASN A 164 9.83 -1.15 -0.90
C ASN A 164 11.05 -1.36 0.02
N GLU A 165 12.25 -1.00 -0.41
CA GLU A 165 13.46 -1.08 0.43
C GLU A 165 13.64 0.16 1.31
N ASN A 166 13.13 1.30 0.84
CA ASN A 166 13.25 2.60 1.49
C ASN A 166 12.13 2.88 2.50
N LEU A 167 10.95 2.29 2.32
CA LEU A 167 9.82 2.37 3.24
C LEU A 167 10.08 1.46 4.44
N LYS A 168 10.47 2.07 5.56
CA LYS A 168 10.64 1.40 6.84
C LYS A 168 9.59 1.92 7.83
N PRO A 169 8.41 1.29 7.88
CA PRO A 169 7.33 1.72 8.78
C PRO A 169 7.67 1.57 10.27
N GLY A 170 8.80 0.92 10.61
CA GLY A 170 9.34 0.89 11.97
C GLY A 170 8.51 0.04 12.94
N PHE A 171 8.10 -1.15 12.52
CA PHE A 171 7.44 -2.12 13.39
C PHE A 171 8.45 -2.70 14.39
N ASP A 172 8.10 -2.76 15.69
CA ASP A 172 8.96 -3.37 16.72
C ASP A 172 8.92 -4.90 16.61
N PHE A 173 7.77 -5.45 16.19
CA PHE A 173 7.56 -6.86 15.89
C PHE A 173 7.07 -7.07 14.45
N ILE A 174 7.64 -8.06 13.74
CA ILE A 174 7.21 -8.42 12.38
C ILE A 174 6.55 -9.80 12.42
N VAL A 175 5.33 -9.87 11.89
CA VAL A 175 4.57 -11.11 11.73
C VAL A 175 5.05 -11.79 10.45
N THR A 176 5.83 -12.86 10.60
CA THR A 176 6.40 -13.62 9.49
C THR A 176 5.75 -14.98 9.36
N ASP A 177 4.42 -15.02 9.29
CA ASP A 177 3.71 -16.27 9.05
C ASP A 177 4.09 -16.79 7.66
N THR A 178 4.72 -17.97 7.62
CA THR A 178 5.13 -18.63 6.36
C THR A 178 3.96 -19.31 5.67
N VAL A 179 2.85 -19.49 6.39
CA VAL A 179 1.64 -20.21 5.96
C VAL A 179 0.45 -19.29 6.21
N ASN A 180 -0.25 -18.92 5.14
CA ASN A 180 -1.45 -18.09 5.23
C ASN A 180 -2.71 -18.94 5.46
N LEU A 181 -3.86 -18.29 5.63
CA LEU A 181 -5.14 -18.95 5.92
C LEU A 181 -5.55 -19.94 4.82
N VAL A 182 -5.30 -19.63 3.54
CA VAL A 182 -5.64 -20.52 2.42
C VAL A 182 -4.86 -21.82 2.52
N ASP A 183 -3.57 -21.74 2.87
CA ASP A 183 -2.72 -22.90 3.09
C ASP A 183 -3.20 -23.70 4.31
N LEU A 184 -3.53 -23.03 5.43
CA LEU A 184 -4.03 -23.68 6.64
C LEU A 184 -5.34 -24.44 6.41
N VAL A 185 -6.30 -23.84 5.70
CA VAL A 185 -7.56 -24.47 5.32
C VAL A 185 -7.31 -25.70 4.44
N SER A 186 -6.35 -25.61 3.51
CA SER A 186 -5.98 -26.71 2.62
C SER A 186 -5.34 -27.90 3.35
N MET A 187 -4.76 -27.68 4.53
CA MET A 187 -4.17 -28.74 5.37
C MET A 187 -5.21 -29.52 6.18
N VAL A 188 -6.43 -29.03 6.28
CA VAL A 188 -7.50 -29.74 6.98
C VAL A 188 -7.94 -30.94 6.13
N LYS A 189 -8.17 -32.08 6.80
CA LYS A 189 -8.60 -33.32 6.14
C LYS A 189 -10.12 -33.39 6.07
N TYR A 190 -10.65 -33.68 4.88
CA TYR A 190 -12.09 -33.83 4.66
C TYR A 190 -12.43 -35.16 3.98
N ASN A 191 -13.69 -35.54 4.13
CA ASN A 191 -14.26 -36.67 3.43
C ASN A 191 -14.36 -36.34 1.92
N MET A 192 -13.73 -37.16 1.08
CA MET A 192 -13.74 -36.97 -0.38
C MET A 192 -15.16 -36.99 -0.98
N ASN A 193 -16.11 -37.66 -0.33
CA ASN A 193 -17.49 -37.73 -0.77
C ASN A 193 -18.27 -36.40 -0.62
N GLU A 194 -17.74 -35.45 0.15
CA GLU A 194 -18.37 -34.15 0.45
C GLU A 194 -17.59 -32.97 -0.14
N GLN A 195 -16.67 -33.23 -1.06
CA GLN A 195 -15.72 -32.24 -1.58
C GLN A 195 -16.39 -30.95 -2.10
N ASN A 196 -17.52 -31.06 -2.80
CA ASN A 196 -18.24 -29.89 -3.33
C ASN A 196 -18.94 -29.06 -2.24
N HIS A 197 -19.47 -29.71 -1.21
CA HIS A 197 -20.07 -29.02 -0.08
C HIS A 197 -18.97 -28.30 0.72
N HIS A 198 -17.87 -29.01 0.97
CA HIS A 198 -16.73 -28.48 1.68
C HIS A 198 -16.11 -27.27 0.95
N LYS A 199 -15.94 -27.35 -0.38
CA LYS A 199 -15.47 -26.22 -1.21
C LYS A 199 -16.32 -24.96 -1.01
N LYS A 200 -17.65 -25.09 -0.96
CA LYS A 200 -18.56 -23.95 -0.73
C LYS A 200 -18.38 -23.33 0.65
N ILE A 201 -18.17 -24.15 1.68
CA ILE A 201 -17.94 -23.68 3.05
C ILE A 201 -16.60 -22.95 3.14
N VAL A 202 -15.55 -23.48 2.51
CA VAL A 202 -14.24 -22.81 2.43
C VAL A 202 -14.36 -21.43 1.82
N MET A 203 -15.00 -21.31 0.65
CA MET A 203 -15.17 -20.02 0.00
C MET A 203 -15.93 -19.04 0.89
N LYS A 204 -17.05 -19.46 1.50
CA LYS A 204 -17.79 -18.61 2.45
C LYS A 204 -16.93 -18.11 3.61
N LEU A 205 -16.13 -18.98 4.22
CA LEU A 205 -15.27 -18.62 5.35
C LEU A 205 -14.18 -17.63 4.90
N LEU A 206 -13.54 -17.90 3.76
CA LEU A 206 -12.51 -17.03 3.20
C LEU A 206 -13.09 -15.67 2.82
N ASP A 207 -14.27 -15.62 2.19
CA ASP A 207 -14.95 -14.37 1.84
C ASP A 207 -15.28 -13.56 3.10
N ALA A 208 -15.87 -14.19 4.13
CA ALA A 208 -16.20 -13.53 5.39
C ALA A 208 -14.95 -12.98 6.11
N LEU A 209 -13.84 -13.72 6.10
CA LEU A 209 -12.58 -13.25 6.66
C LEU A 209 -11.91 -12.20 5.77
N ASN A 210 -12.16 -12.22 4.47
CA ASN A 210 -11.60 -11.22 3.57
C ASN A 210 -12.27 -9.85 3.76
N ASP A 211 -13.55 -9.85 4.09
CA ASP A 211 -14.33 -8.64 4.39
C ASP A 211 -14.18 -8.17 5.85
N TYR A 212 -13.45 -8.93 6.68
CA TYR A 212 -13.28 -8.61 8.08
C TYR A 212 -12.32 -7.42 8.29
N GLU A 213 -12.84 -6.35 8.90
CA GLU A 213 -12.02 -5.23 9.36
C GLU A 213 -11.50 -5.50 10.77
N LEU A 214 -10.19 -5.35 10.97
CA LEU A 214 -9.63 -5.47 12.30
C LEU A 214 -10.13 -4.30 13.16
N PRO A 215 -10.57 -4.58 14.40
CA PRO A 215 -10.91 -3.52 15.34
C PRO A 215 -9.68 -2.66 15.64
N CYS A 216 -9.89 -1.37 15.84
CA CYS A 216 -8.84 -0.47 16.30
C CYS A 216 -8.26 -1.00 17.61
N PRO A 217 -6.93 -0.89 17.86
CA PRO A 217 -6.33 -1.32 19.13
C PRO A 217 -7.02 -0.75 20.37
N ASP A 218 -7.54 0.48 20.29
CA ASP A 218 -8.27 1.14 21.37
C ASP A 218 -9.64 0.49 21.66
N ASP A 219 -10.24 -0.18 20.66
CA ASP A 219 -11.54 -0.87 20.77
C ASP A 219 -11.38 -2.37 21.04
N TYR A 220 -10.27 -2.97 20.61
CA TYR A 220 -10.05 -4.42 20.67
C TYR A 220 -9.78 -4.92 22.09
N ILE A 221 -9.03 -4.15 22.88
CA ILE A 221 -8.55 -4.60 24.19
C ILE A 221 -9.39 -3.95 25.28
N ASN A 222 -10.09 -4.78 26.05
CA ASN A 222 -10.46 -4.37 27.41
C ASN A 222 -9.15 -4.05 28.14
N CYS A 223 -9.01 -2.82 28.63
CA CYS A 223 -7.83 -2.27 29.33
C CYS A 223 -7.29 -3.09 30.54
N ASP A 224 -7.83 -4.28 30.78
CA ASP A 224 -7.47 -5.23 31.83
C ASP A 224 -6.50 -6.35 31.36
N GLU A 225 -6.15 -6.41 30.07
CA GLU A 225 -5.18 -7.40 29.54
C GLU A 225 -3.70 -6.97 29.71
N ASP A 226 -2.79 -7.94 29.56
CA ASP A 226 -1.34 -7.78 29.67
C ASP A 226 -0.83 -6.68 28.70
N PRO A 227 -0.11 -5.65 29.19
CA PRO A 227 0.44 -4.58 28.35
C PRO A 227 1.25 -5.09 27.15
N GLN A 228 1.91 -6.23 27.28
CA GLN A 228 2.67 -6.84 26.19
C GLN A 228 1.76 -7.28 25.03
N GLN A 229 0.57 -7.81 25.32
CA GLN A 229 -0.39 -8.24 24.31
C GLN A 229 -0.96 -7.04 23.52
N PHE A 230 -1.17 -5.91 24.21
CA PHE A 230 -1.56 -4.66 23.56
C PHE A 230 -0.51 -4.16 22.57
N ILE A 231 0.77 -4.10 22.98
CA ILE A 231 1.86 -3.68 22.10
C ILE A 231 1.96 -4.58 20.87
N GLU A 232 1.88 -5.90 21.05
CA GLU A 232 1.91 -6.83 19.93
C GLU A 232 0.68 -6.71 19.01
N TYR A 233 -0.49 -6.41 19.56
CA TYR A 233 -1.68 -6.19 18.74
C TYR A 233 -1.57 -4.90 17.93
N VAL A 234 -1.05 -3.81 18.53
CA VAL A 234 -0.79 -2.55 17.82
C VAL A 234 0.14 -2.78 16.62
N ASP A 235 1.22 -3.52 16.80
CA ASP A 235 2.16 -3.82 15.70
C ASP A 235 1.56 -4.76 14.65
N PHE A 236 0.75 -5.73 15.07
CA PHE A 236 0.00 -6.57 14.15
C PHE A 236 -1.00 -5.74 13.32
N TYR A 237 -1.73 -4.84 13.98
CA TYR A 237 -2.70 -3.94 13.35
C TYR A 237 -2.02 -2.98 12.36
N LYS A 238 -0.90 -2.37 12.74
CA LYS A 238 -0.10 -1.54 11.84
C LYS A 238 0.40 -2.30 10.60
N GLN A 239 0.80 -3.55 10.76
CA GLN A 239 1.20 -4.39 9.62
C GLN A 239 0.02 -4.71 8.70
N TRP A 240 -1.17 -4.94 9.27
CA TRP A 240 -2.39 -5.09 8.49
C TRP A 240 -2.71 -3.82 7.71
N LEU A 241 -2.69 -2.66 8.36
CA LEU A 241 -2.89 -1.37 7.70
C LEU A 241 -1.91 -1.16 6.53
N PHE A 242 -0.64 -1.44 6.74
CA PHE A 242 0.42 -1.25 5.75
C PHE A 242 0.29 -2.20 4.54
N ASN A 243 -0.08 -3.46 4.76
CA ASN A 243 -0.11 -4.47 3.69
C ASN A 243 -1.50 -4.63 3.04
N VAL A 244 -2.58 -4.23 3.71
CA VAL A 244 -3.95 -4.50 3.29
C VAL A 244 -4.76 -3.22 3.08
N ILE A 245 -4.73 -2.26 4.01
CA ILE A 245 -5.63 -1.09 3.95
C ILE A 245 -5.05 0.05 3.09
N ILE A 246 -3.85 0.54 3.42
CA ILE A 246 -3.23 1.66 2.71
C ILE A 246 -3.01 1.34 1.22
N PRO A 247 -2.57 0.13 0.83
CA PRO A 247 -2.38 -0.20 -0.58
C PRO A 247 -3.67 -0.21 -1.43
N GLN A 248 -4.86 -0.23 -0.81
CA GLN A 248 -6.13 -0.07 -1.56
C GLN A 248 -6.26 1.32 -2.19
N LYS A 249 -5.57 2.32 -1.63
CA LYS A 249 -5.55 3.71 -2.09
C LYS A 249 -4.22 4.09 -2.75
N CYS A 250 -3.19 3.26 -2.64
CA CYS A 250 -1.83 3.53 -3.09
C CYS A 250 -1.25 2.32 -3.83
N ASN A 251 -1.07 2.44 -5.14
CA ASN A 251 -0.77 1.27 -5.99
C ASN A 251 0.70 0.85 -5.98
N TYR A 252 1.62 1.71 -5.51
CA TYR A 252 3.04 1.37 -5.45
C TYR A 252 3.37 0.31 -4.40
N ILE A 253 2.59 0.26 -3.31
CA ILE A 253 2.79 -0.71 -2.24
C ILE A 253 2.02 -1.98 -2.61
N LYS A 254 2.63 -3.14 -2.36
CA LYS A 254 1.98 -4.42 -2.62
C LYS A 254 0.72 -4.56 -1.76
N LEU A 255 -0.42 -4.73 -2.42
CA LEU A 255 -1.68 -5.07 -1.77
C LEU A 255 -1.77 -6.57 -1.50
N LEU A 256 -2.03 -6.93 -0.25
CA LEU A 256 -2.45 -8.28 0.16
C LEU A 256 -3.96 -8.29 0.43
N MET A 257 -4.60 -9.40 0.10
CA MET A 257 -5.91 -9.73 0.65
C MET A 257 -5.79 -10.07 2.13
N ASN A 258 -6.87 -9.88 2.88
CA ASN A 258 -6.94 -10.24 4.29
C ASN A 258 -6.56 -11.71 4.51
N VAL A 259 -7.11 -12.63 3.72
CA VAL A 259 -6.81 -14.07 3.81
C VAL A 259 -5.37 -14.44 3.42
N GLN A 260 -4.65 -13.55 2.72
CA GLN A 260 -3.22 -13.71 2.42
C GLN A 260 -2.35 -13.17 3.55
N PHE A 261 -2.79 -12.12 4.23
CA PHE A 261 -2.12 -11.55 5.39
C PHE A 261 -2.36 -12.38 6.67
N PHE A 262 -3.56 -12.92 6.82
CA PHE A 262 -3.95 -13.73 7.97
C PHE A 262 -3.29 -15.10 7.91
N GLY A 263 -2.33 -15.34 8.80
CA GLY A 263 -1.75 -16.66 9.05
C GLY A 263 -2.08 -17.19 10.45
N ALA A 264 -1.24 -18.09 10.94
CA ALA A 264 -1.40 -18.70 12.26
C ALA A 264 -1.43 -17.64 13.38
N THR A 265 -0.59 -16.60 13.29
CA THR A 265 -0.49 -15.56 14.32
C THR A 265 -1.80 -14.76 14.44
N PHE A 266 -2.40 -14.37 13.30
CA PHE A 266 -3.72 -13.72 13.28
C PHE A 266 -4.77 -14.59 13.96
N LEU A 267 -4.86 -15.86 13.55
CA LEU A 267 -5.89 -16.77 14.06
C LEU A 267 -5.77 -16.95 15.57
N ILE A 268 -4.55 -17.07 16.12
CA ILE A 268 -4.32 -17.13 17.57
C ILE A 268 -4.85 -15.87 18.25
N LYS A 269 -4.41 -14.69 17.78
CA LYS A 269 -4.78 -13.41 18.37
C LYS A 269 -6.29 -13.21 18.37
N MET A 270 -6.97 -13.60 17.29
CA MET A 270 -8.41 -13.41 17.10
C MET A 270 -9.28 -14.60 17.55
N ARG A 271 -8.69 -15.66 18.12
CA ARG A 271 -9.39 -16.93 18.42
C ARG A 271 -10.65 -16.73 19.24
N LYS A 272 -10.57 -15.93 20.31
CA LYS A 272 -11.72 -15.66 21.17
C LYS A 272 -12.84 -14.96 20.41
N SER A 273 -12.51 -13.90 19.68
CA SER A 273 -13.51 -13.10 18.97
C SER A 273 -14.16 -13.86 17.80
N LEU A 274 -13.37 -14.63 17.05
CA LEU A 274 -13.88 -15.39 15.90
C LEU A 274 -14.69 -16.63 16.31
N LEU A 275 -14.30 -17.35 17.38
CA LEU A 275 -15.01 -18.58 17.79
C LEU A 275 -16.10 -18.34 18.84
N ASN A 276 -15.81 -17.56 19.88
CA ASN A 276 -16.69 -17.46 21.04
C ASN A 276 -17.69 -16.31 20.87
N ASP A 277 -17.20 -15.16 20.41
CA ASP A 277 -18.04 -13.98 20.21
C ASP A 277 -18.73 -14.02 18.84
N ASN A 278 -18.29 -14.91 17.94
CA ASN A 278 -18.77 -15.11 16.57
C ASN A 278 -19.06 -13.79 15.85
N ILE A 279 -18.09 -12.86 15.90
CA ILE A 279 -18.24 -11.51 15.35
C ILE A 279 -18.49 -11.49 13.83
N LEU A 280 -18.18 -12.58 13.14
CA LEU A 280 -18.41 -12.76 11.70
C LEU A 280 -19.79 -13.37 11.38
N GLU A 281 -20.60 -13.64 12.40
CA GLU A 281 -21.93 -14.28 12.26
C GLU A 281 -21.90 -15.56 11.41
N LEU A 282 -20.84 -16.36 11.55
CA LEU A 282 -20.63 -17.56 10.75
C LEU A 282 -21.72 -18.60 11.00
N ASP A 283 -22.12 -19.30 9.93
CA ASP A 283 -22.98 -20.47 10.03
C ASP A 283 -22.24 -21.66 10.70
N CYS A 284 -23.00 -22.66 11.16
CA CYS A 284 -22.44 -23.81 11.89
C CYS A 284 -21.35 -24.54 11.10
N ASP A 285 -21.51 -24.65 9.77
CA ASP A 285 -20.57 -25.34 8.91
C ASP A 285 -19.23 -24.57 8.82
N CYS A 286 -19.30 -23.24 8.71
CA CYS A 286 -18.12 -22.36 8.73
C CYS A 286 -17.43 -22.37 10.10
N LEU A 287 -18.20 -22.40 11.19
CA LEU A 287 -17.63 -22.53 12.55
C LEU A 287 -16.95 -23.88 12.76
N GLU A 288 -17.54 -24.98 12.28
CA GLU A 288 -16.91 -26.30 12.36
C GLU A 288 -15.60 -26.33 11.54
N LEU A 289 -15.62 -25.75 10.35
CA LEU A 289 -14.43 -25.58 9.53
C LEU A 289 -13.35 -24.79 10.29
N LEU A 290 -13.70 -23.62 10.83
CA LEU A 290 -12.77 -22.76 11.54
C LEU A 290 -12.15 -23.48 12.75
N ASN A 291 -12.93 -24.26 13.50
CA ASN A 291 -12.41 -25.11 14.58
C ASN A 291 -11.37 -26.13 14.07
N LYS A 292 -11.61 -26.78 12.93
CA LYS A 292 -10.63 -27.71 12.33
C LYS A 292 -9.37 -26.98 11.83
N VAL A 293 -9.50 -25.74 11.36
CA VAL A 293 -8.33 -24.90 11.02
C VAL A 293 -7.51 -24.61 12.28
N TYR A 294 -8.16 -24.33 13.42
CA TYR A 294 -7.45 -24.16 14.69
C TYR A 294 -6.70 -25.42 15.14
N ASP A 295 -7.24 -26.62 14.90
CA ASP A 295 -6.53 -27.88 15.13
C ASP A 295 -5.25 -28.02 14.28
N VAL A 296 -5.20 -27.36 13.11
CA VAL A 296 -4.00 -27.29 12.25
C VAL A 296 -3.04 -26.24 12.79
N VAL A 297 -3.53 -25.03 13.09
CA VAL A 297 -2.74 -23.92 13.66
C VAL A 297 -1.96 -24.37 14.89
N ASP A 298 -2.63 -25.05 15.83
CA ASP A 298 -1.99 -25.54 17.05
C ASP A 298 -0.84 -26.53 16.76
N LYS A 299 -0.93 -27.31 15.67
CA LYS A 299 0.13 -28.24 15.25
C LYS A 299 1.28 -27.55 14.54
N VAL A 300 1.00 -26.54 13.72
CA VAL A 300 2.02 -25.76 12.99
C VAL A 300 2.93 -25.05 13.98
N ILE A 301 2.36 -24.42 15.01
CA ILE A 301 3.13 -23.69 16.04
C ILE A 301 4.03 -24.62 16.84
N ILE A 302 3.54 -25.82 17.21
CA ILE A 302 4.34 -26.81 17.93
C ILE A 302 5.56 -27.23 17.10
N LEU A 303 5.40 -27.37 15.78
CA LEU A 303 6.49 -27.75 14.88
C LEU A 303 7.51 -26.63 14.72
N ASP A 304 7.09 -25.36 14.62
CA ASP A 304 8.00 -24.22 14.55
C ASP A 304 8.79 -24.06 15.85
N TRP A 305 8.14 -24.23 17.01
CA TRP A 305 8.81 -24.16 18.31
C TRP A 305 9.84 -25.28 18.51
N LEU A 306 9.52 -26.52 18.11
CA LEU A 306 10.45 -27.65 18.13
C LEU A 306 11.61 -27.49 17.14
N SER A 307 11.36 -26.84 16.00
CA SER A 307 12.38 -26.57 14.99
C SER A 307 13.35 -25.49 15.43
N MET A 308 12.86 -24.40 16.05
CA MET A 308 13.70 -23.38 16.67
C MET A 308 14.53 -23.97 17.81
N LYS A 309 13.95 -24.82 18.66
CA LYS A 309 14.68 -25.45 19.77
C LYS A 309 15.85 -26.32 19.29
N LYS A 310 15.70 -27.06 18.19
CA LYS A 310 16.78 -27.84 17.57
C LYS A 310 17.91 -26.98 16.96
N ILE A 311 17.62 -25.73 16.58
CA ILE A 311 18.62 -24.78 16.10
C ILE A 311 19.44 -24.21 17.28
N TYR A 312 18.82 -24.02 18.44
CA TYR A 312 19.51 -23.55 19.65
C TYR A 312 20.24 -24.64 20.45
N GLU A 313 19.97 -25.92 20.18
CA GLU A 313 20.62 -27.08 20.82
C GLU A 313 21.76 -27.69 19.98
N ASN A 314 22.16 -27.07 18.86
CA ASN A 314 23.36 -27.39 18.07
C ASN A 314 24.32 -26.19 18.00
#